data_AF-A0A8K0G2V9-F1
#
_entry.id   AF-A0A8K0G2V9-F1
#
_cell.length_a   1.000
_cell.length_b   1.000
_cell.length_c   1.000
_cell.angle_alpha   90.00
_cell.angle_beta   90.00
_cell.angle_gamma   90.00
#
_symmetry.space_group_name_H-M   'P 1'
#
loop_
_entity.id
_entity.type
_entity.pdbx_description
1 polymer ?
#
loop_
_entity_poly.entity_id
_entity_poly.type
_entity_poly.pdbx_seq_one_letter_code
_entity_poly.pdbx_strand_id
1 'polypeptide(L)'
;MSDIYVKGWLTGPHESQHTDVHYRSMTGEGNFNWRFVFPFKYLSTENKLVLTKKELFSFDETEIKMPCKLTLQVWDNDTFSADDFLGTVSLELSYLPRGAKTAKSCSLQNLEPHVPTVNLFRTKRTRGWWPCRGTDKETKAEILG
;
A
#
# COMPACT_ATOMS: atom_id res chain seq x y z
N MET A 1 -19.98 7.96 -9.90
CA MET A 1 -18.99 8.50 -10.83
C MET A 1 -17.92 9.08 -9.94
N SER A 2 -16.78 8.41 -9.88
CA SER A 2 -15.74 8.66 -8.89
C SER A 2 -14.43 9.01 -9.58
N ASP A 3 -13.66 9.89 -8.96
CA ASP A 3 -12.37 10.38 -9.43
C ASP A 3 -11.28 9.78 -8.54
N ILE A 4 -10.74 8.62 -8.93
CA ILE A 4 -9.98 7.78 -8.01
C ILE A 4 -8.48 8.06 -8.10
N TYR A 5 -7.79 8.09 -6.97
CA TYR A 5 -6.31 8.06 -6.93
C TYR A 5 -5.79 7.10 -5.87
N VAL A 6 -4.52 6.70 -6.00
CA VAL A 6 -3.86 5.78 -5.06
C VAL A 6 -2.68 6.48 -4.41
N LYS A 7 -2.59 6.37 -3.08
CA LYS A 7 -1.51 6.90 -2.25
C LYS A 7 -0.71 5.73 -1.66
N GLY A 8 0.62 5.80 -1.69
CA GLY A 8 1.48 4.71 -1.25
C GLY A 8 2.75 5.14 -0.52
N TRP A 9 3.19 4.36 0.48
CA TRP A 9 4.42 4.59 1.24
C TRP A 9 5.00 3.32 1.89
N LEU A 10 6.28 3.37 2.29
CA LEU A 10 6.97 2.30 3.04
C LEU A 10 7.26 2.65 4.51
N THR A 11 7.64 3.89 4.77
CA THR A 11 8.21 4.36 6.05
C THR A 11 7.15 5.05 6.90
N GLY A 12 6.30 5.86 6.27
CA GLY A 12 5.16 6.51 6.90
C GLY A 12 4.41 7.45 5.94
N PRO A 13 3.24 7.95 6.35
CA PRO A 13 2.37 8.75 5.49
C PRO A 13 3.00 10.08 5.01
N HIS A 14 3.97 10.61 5.76
CA HIS A 14 4.67 11.85 5.40
C HIS A 14 5.57 11.73 4.17
N GLU A 15 6.04 10.52 3.85
CA GLU A 15 6.86 10.21 2.66
C GLU A 15 6.03 9.54 1.56
N SER A 16 4.72 9.81 1.55
CA SER A 16 3.81 9.21 0.60
C SER A 16 3.96 9.77 -0.81
N GLN A 17 3.84 8.88 -1.78
CA GLN A 17 3.68 9.19 -3.19
C GLN A 17 2.23 8.95 -3.58
N HIS A 18 1.73 9.65 -4.59
CA HIS A 18 0.37 9.47 -5.12
C HIS A 18 0.42 9.31 -6.63
N THR A 19 -0.59 8.65 -7.19
CA THR A 19 -0.82 8.59 -8.63
C THR A 19 -1.48 9.88 -9.12
N ASP A 20 -1.54 10.05 -10.45
CA ASP A 20 -2.51 10.95 -11.06
C ASP A 20 -3.95 10.50 -10.74
N VAL A 21 -4.90 11.44 -10.85
CA VAL A 21 -6.33 11.17 -10.65
C VAL A 21 -6.92 10.52 -11.89
N HIS A 22 -7.59 9.39 -11.71
CA HIS A 22 -8.38 8.74 -12.74
C HIS A 22 -9.81 9.28 -12.72
N TYR A 23 -10.09 10.25 -13.59
CA TYR A 23 -11.38 10.92 -13.65
C TYR A 23 -12.48 10.03 -14.23
N ARG A 24 -13.70 10.21 -13.71
CA ARG A 24 -14.94 9.69 -14.30
C ARG A 24 -15.03 8.17 -14.38
N SER A 25 -14.58 7.46 -13.34
CA SER A 25 -14.82 6.03 -13.28
C SER A 25 -16.33 5.75 -13.22
N MET A 26 -16.88 5.18 -14.30
CA MET A 26 -18.31 4.86 -14.42
C MET A 26 -18.64 3.45 -13.89
N THR A 27 -17.68 2.53 -13.93
CA THR A 27 -17.84 1.13 -13.52
C THR A 27 -17.27 0.83 -12.14
N GLY A 28 -16.65 1.82 -11.48
CA GLY A 28 -15.91 1.62 -10.23
C GLY A 28 -14.51 1.01 -10.44
N GLU A 29 -14.06 0.86 -11.69
CA GLU A 29 -12.71 0.41 -12.03
C GLU A 29 -11.79 1.62 -12.25
N GLY A 30 -10.57 1.56 -11.71
CA GLY A 30 -9.51 2.56 -11.93
C GLY A 30 -8.25 1.89 -12.49
N ASN A 31 -7.76 2.34 -13.64
CA ASN A 31 -6.56 1.80 -14.27
C ASN A 31 -5.43 2.83 -14.23
N PHE A 32 -4.31 2.45 -13.61
CA PHE A 32 -3.15 3.33 -13.41
C PHE A 32 -1.92 2.71 -14.07
N ASN A 33 -1.27 3.45 -14.97
CA ASN A 33 0.07 3.10 -15.48
C ASN A 33 1.14 3.83 -14.66
N TRP A 34 1.21 3.53 -13.36
CA TRP A 34 2.04 4.25 -12.40
C TRP A 34 3.14 3.38 -11.81
N ARG A 35 4.22 4.01 -11.35
CA ARG A 35 5.30 3.33 -10.64
C ARG A 35 5.67 4.09 -9.38
N PHE A 36 5.39 3.49 -8.23
CA PHE A 36 5.96 3.94 -6.96
C PHE A 36 7.43 3.51 -6.86
N VAL A 37 8.32 4.47 -6.64
CA VAL A 37 9.77 4.23 -6.54
C VAL A 37 10.26 4.75 -5.20
N PHE A 38 10.65 3.84 -4.31
CA PHE A 38 11.11 4.17 -2.96
C PHE A 38 12.61 3.87 -2.80
N PRO A 39 13.46 4.88 -2.56
CA PRO A 39 14.84 4.64 -2.14
C PRO A 39 14.88 4.24 -0.66
N PHE A 40 15.54 3.13 -0.33
CA PHE A 40 15.72 2.70 1.06
C PHE A 40 16.98 1.85 1.24
N LYS A 41 17.49 1.76 2.47
CA LYS A 41 18.52 0.80 2.86
C LYS A 41 17.84 -0.44 3.44
N TYR A 42 18.30 -1.63 3.03
CA TYR A 42 17.75 -2.91 3.47
C TYR A 42 18.82 -3.76 4.12
N LEU A 43 18.55 -4.24 5.33
CA LEU A 43 19.41 -5.16 6.06
C LEU A 43 18.90 -6.59 5.84
N SER A 44 19.54 -7.32 4.92
CA SER A 44 19.11 -8.65 4.50
C SER A 44 19.17 -9.71 5.60
N THR A 45 20.05 -9.54 6.60
CA THR A 45 20.18 -10.47 7.73
C THR A 45 18.96 -10.43 8.65
N GLU A 46 18.38 -9.24 8.86
CA GLU A 46 17.21 -9.04 9.74
C GLU A 46 15.90 -8.91 8.95
N ASN A 47 15.96 -8.83 7.62
CA ASN A 47 14.85 -8.50 6.73
C ASN A 47 14.12 -7.18 7.07
N LYS A 48 14.88 -6.16 7.46
CA LYS A 48 14.37 -4.85 7.89
C LYS A 48 14.89 -3.71 7.02
N LEU A 49 14.10 -2.66 6.92
CA LEU A 49 14.55 -1.35 6.44
C LEU A 49 15.38 -0.66 7.52
N VAL A 50 16.39 0.10 7.08
CA VAL A 50 17.18 0.99 7.93
C VAL A 50 16.92 2.42 7.48
N LEU A 51 16.42 3.23 8.41
CA LEU A 51 16.19 4.65 8.21
C LEU A 51 17.15 5.44 9.09
N THR A 52 17.81 6.43 8.50
CA THR A 52 18.63 7.38 9.24
C THR A 52 17.79 8.62 9.46
N LYS A 53 17.36 8.85 10.71
CA LYS A 53 16.64 10.06 11.07
C LYS A 53 17.64 11.06 11.65
N LYS A 54 17.71 12.23 11.04
CA LYS A 54 18.46 13.37 11.55
C LYS A 54 17.46 14.31 12.21
N GLU A 55 17.58 14.54 13.52
CA GLU A 55 16.73 15.51 14.18
C GLU A 55 17.17 16.93 13.81
N LEU A 56 16.20 17.82 13.57
CA LEU A 56 16.47 19.19 13.09
C LEU A 56 17.41 20.00 14.00
N PHE A 57 17.60 19.58 15.25
CA PHE A 57 18.35 20.30 16.28
C PHE A 57 19.42 19.46 16.99
N SER A 58 19.70 18.24 16.53
CA SER A 58 20.76 17.39 17.06
C SER A 58 21.73 16.97 15.96
N PHE A 59 23.02 16.92 16.29
CA PHE A 59 24.04 16.32 15.42
C PHE A 59 23.97 14.80 15.40
N ASP A 60 23.23 14.19 16.33
CA ASP A 60 23.10 12.74 16.44
C ASP A 60 22.16 12.19 15.36
N GLU A 61 22.71 11.30 14.54
CA GLU A 61 21.94 10.50 13.58
C GLU A 61 21.44 9.24 14.27
N THR A 62 20.12 9.07 14.32
CA THR A 62 19.52 7.84 14.88
C THR A 62 19.15 6.88 13.75
N GLU A 63 19.68 5.67 13.81
CA GLU A 63 19.28 4.60 12.91
C GLU A 63 18.08 3.83 13.47
N ILE A 64 16.99 3.81 12.72
CA ILE A 64 15.75 3.12 13.07
C ILE A 64 15.60 1.91 12.14
N LYS A 65 15.40 0.73 12.73
CA LYS A 65 15.12 -0.51 12.00
C LYS A 65 13.64 -0.84 12.05
N MET A 66 13.02 -1.08 10.90
CA MET A 66 11.58 -1.40 10.83
C MET A 66 11.26 -2.42 9.74
N PRO A 67 10.14 -3.16 9.83
CA PRO A 67 9.72 -4.06 8.75
C PRO A 67 9.45 -3.28 7.45
N CYS A 68 9.74 -3.87 6.30
CA CYS A 68 9.44 -3.26 5.02
C CYS A 68 7.96 -3.45 4.67
N LYS A 69 7.11 -2.52 5.10
CA LYS A 69 5.67 -2.60 4.92
C LYS A 69 5.18 -1.57 3.90
N LEU A 70 4.79 -2.02 2.72
CA LEU A 70 4.11 -1.20 1.73
C LEU A 70 2.65 -1.01 2.11
N THR A 71 2.27 0.24 2.35
CA THR A 71 0.87 0.63 2.53
C THR A 71 0.40 1.35 1.29
N LEU A 72 -0.71 0.89 0.72
CA LEU A 72 -1.41 1.55 -0.38
C LEU A 72 -2.82 1.89 0.08
N GLN A 73 -3.27 3.10 -0.23
CA GLN A 73 -4.62 3.58 0.06
C GLN A 73 -5.27 4.08 -1.22
N VAL A 74 -6.56 3.81 -1.35
CA VAL A 74 -7.40 4.25 -2.47
C VAL A 74 -8.34 5.33 -1.95
N TRP A 75 -8.45 6.42 -2.70
CA TRP A 75 -9.21 7.62 -2.36
C TRP A 75 -10.08 8.05 -3.54
N ASP A 76 -11.26 8.58 -3.26
CA ASP A 76 -12.11 9.32 -4.20
C ASP A 76 -11.83 10.82 -4.02
N ASN A 77 -11.46 11.50 -5.11
CA ASN A 77 -11.10 12.90 -5.16
C ASN A 77 -12.35 13.74 -5.45
N ASP A 78 -12.96 14.27 -4.39
CA ASP A 78 -14.11 15.13 -4.53
C ASP A 78 -13.68 16.58 -4.83
N THR A 79 -14.27 17.16 -5.88
CA THR A 79 -13.94 18.55 -6.27
C THR A 79 -14.47 19.60 -5.29
N PHE A 80 -15.50 19.26 -4.50
CA PHE A 80 -16.24 20.21 -3.65
C PHE A 80 -16.28 19.82 -2.16
N SER A 81 -15.76 18.66 -1.78
CA SER A 81 -15.73 18.13 -0.41
C SER A 81 -14.34 17.56 -0.07
N ALA A 82 -14.16 17.10 1.17
CA ALA A 82 -12.94 16.40 1.56
C ALA A 82 -12.90 15.01 0.89
N ASP A 83 -11.72 14.60 0.42
CA ASP A 83 -11.53 13.30 -0.23
C ASP A 83 -12.03 12.12 0.61
N ASP A 84 -12.62 11.16 -0.09
CA ASP A 84 -13.29 10.01 0.49
C ASP A 84 -12.37 8.79 0.48
N PHE A 85 -11.99 8.31 1.67
CA PHE A 85 -11.20 7.09 1.82
C PHE A 85 -12.01 5.86 1.39
N LEU A 86 -11.53 5.14 0.38
CA LEU A 86 -12.20 3.95 -0.17
C LEU A 86 -11.63 2.65 0.40
N GLY A 87 -10.32 2.59 0.64
CA GLY A 87 -9.71 1.39 1.21
C GLY A 87 -8.20 1.43 1.34
N THR A 88 -7.66 0.43 2.05
CA THR A 88 -6.23 0.29 2.30
C THR A 88 -5.79 -1.16 2.18
N VAL A 89 -4.56 -1.36 1.71
CA VAL A 89 -3.86 -2.65 1.77
C VAL A 89 -2.46 -2.43 2.32
N SER A 90 -2.03 -3.36 3.15
CA SER A 90 -0.79 -3.30 3.91
C SER A 90 -0.03 -4.60 3.72
N LEU A 91 1.10 -4.52 3.01
CA LEU A 91 1.86 -5.69 2.56
C LEU A 91 3.29 -5.62 3.08
N GLU A 92 3.68 -6.58 3.91
CA GLU A 92 5.08 -6.71 4.34
C GLU A 92 5.90 -7.41 3.24
N LEU A 93 6.84 -6.70 2.61
CA LEU A 93 7.56 -7.18 1.43
C LEU A 93 8.49 -8.38 1.74
N SER A 94 8.91 -8.53 2.99
CA SER A 94 9.70 -9.68 3.46
C SER A 94 8.87 -10.95 3.65
N TYR A 95 7.57 -10.80 3.90
CA TYR A 95 6.58 -11.87 4.15
C TYR A 95 5.32 -11.62 3.31
N LEU A 96 5.50 -11.37 2.01
CA LEU A 96 4.43 -10.92 1.14
C LEU A 96 3.46 -12.07 0.84
N PRO A 97 2.17 -11.98 1.20
CA PRO A 97 1.20 -12.98 0.79
C PRO A 97 1.16 -13.09 -0.73
N ARG A 98 1.02 -14.32 -1.25
CA ARG A 98 0.87 -14.49 -2.71
C ARG A 98 -0.45 -13.88 -3.16
N GLY A 99 -0.35 -12.89 -4.05
CA GLY A 99 -1.53 -12.30 -4.68
C GLY A 99 -2.32 -13.35 -5.46
N ALA A 100 -3.64 -13.19 -5.50
CA ALA A 100 -4.53 -14.03 -6.28
C ALA A 100 -4.21 -13.89 -7.78
N LYS A 101 -4.58 -14.90 -8.58
CA LYS A 101 -4.30 -14.91 -10.03
C LYS A 101 -5.25 -14.00 -10.82
N THR A 102 -6.47 -13.86 -10.34
CA THR A 102 -7.52 -13.03 -10.96
C THR A 102 -8.23 -12.20 -9.89
N ALA A 103 -8.78 -11.05 -10.27
CA ALA A 103 -9.58 -10.20 -9.38
C ALA A 103 -10.74 -10.97 -8.72
N LYS A 104 -11.42 -11.83 -9.48
CA LYS A 104 -12.53 -12.66 -8.98
C LYS A 104 -12.12 -13.66 -7.88
N SER A 105 -10.86 -14.06 -7.84
CA SER A 105 -10.31 -14.98 -6.83
C SER A 105 -9.64 -14.26 -5.66
N CYS A 106 -9.61 -12.93 -5.69
CA CYS A 106 -9.02 -12.09 -4.67
C CYS A 106 -10.00 -11.95 -3.50
N SER A 107 -9.62 -12.41 -2.31
CA SER A 107 -10.43 -12.33 -1.10
C SER A 107 -9.56 -12.08 0.12
N LEU A 108 -10.16 -11.67 1.23
CA LEU A 108 -9.42 -11.43 2.49
C LEU A 108 -8.67 -12.66 3.00
N GLN A 109 -9.10 -13.86 2.63
CA GLN A 109 -8.39 -15.10 2.95
C GLN A 109 -6.96 -15.08 2.42
N ASN A 110 -6.69 -14.36 1.33
CA ASN A 110 -5.34 -14.18 0.78
C ASN A 110 -4.40 -13.35 1.67
N LEU A 111 -4.92 -12.66 2.69
CA LEU A 111 -4.14 -11.89 3.66
C LEU A 111 -4.08 -12.55 5.05
N GLU A 112 -4.66 -13.74 5.21
CA GLU A 112 -4.67 -14.43 6.51
C GLU A 112 -3.25 -14.89 6.92
N PRO A 113 -2.93 -14.94 8.23
CA PRO A 113 -1.56 -15.19 8.70
C PRO A 113 -0.94 -16.53 8.26
N HIS A 114 -1.77 -17.51 7.88
CA HIS A 114 -1.33 -18.86 7.53
C HIS A 114 -1.13 -19.07 6.03
N VAL A 115 -1.36 -18.04 5.21
CA VAL A 115 -1.17 -18.15 3.76
C VAL A 115 0.31 -18.26 3.39
N PRO A 116 0.64 -18.96 2.31
CA PRO A 116 2.00 -18.99 1.79
C PRO A 116 2.49 -17.58 1.44
N THR A 117 3.61 -17.18 2.03
CA THR A 117 4.26 -15.90 1.77
C THR A 117 5.50 -16.06 0.90
N VAL A 118 5.95 -14.95 0.31
CA VAL A 118 7.20 -14.85 -0.45
C VAL A 118 8.01 -13.67 0.05
N ASN A 119 9.33 -13.82 0.08
CA ASN A 119 10.21 -12.70 0.32
C ASN A 119 10.52 -12.01 -1.02
N LEU A 120 10.02 -10.79 -1.19
CA LEU A 120 10.16 -10.03 -2.44
C LEU A 120 11.63 -9.64 -2.72
N PHE A 121 12.44 -9.44 -1.67
CA PHE A 121 13.86 -9.14 -1.80
C PHE A 121 14.68 -10.33 -2.34
N ARG A 122 14.16 -11.56 -2.22
CA ARG A 122 14.73 -12.77 -2.83
C ARG A 122 14.18 -13.03 -4.23
N THR A 123 12.86 -12.92 -4.40
CA THR A 123 12.16 -13.28 -5.65
C THR A 123 12.27 -12.18 -6.73
N LYS A 124 12.69 -10.96 -6.36
CA LYS A 124 12.87 -9.75 -7.17
C LYS A 124 11.60 -9.15 -7.79
N ARG A 125 10.63 -9.97 -8.19
CA ARG A 125 9.36 -9.51 -8.79
C ARG A 125 8.22 -10.46 -8.45
N THR A 126 7.03 -9.90 -8.32
CA THR A 126 5.77 -10.65 -8.22
C THR A 126 4.66 -9.86 -8.92
N ARG A 127 3.58 -10.56 -9.28
CA ARG A 127 2.36 -9.97 -9.83
C ARG A 127 1.18 -10.77 -9.30
N GLY A 128 0.12 -10.07 -8.93
CA GLY A 128 -1.12 -10.68 -8.46
C GLY A 128 -2.13 -9.62 -8.06
N TRP A 129 -3.22 -10.09 -7.46
CA TRP A 129 -4.28 -9.26 -6.90
C TRP A 129 -4.26 -9.40 -5.38
N TRP A 130 -4.33 -8.28 -4.67
CA TRP A 130 -4.44 -8.23 -3.21
C TRP A 130 -5.68 -7.43 -2.85
N PRO A 131 -6.49 -7.90 -1.89
CA PRO A 131 -7.73 -7.22 -1.55
C PRO A 131 -7.43 -5.96 -0.75
N CYS A 132 -8.19 -4.90 -1.00
CA CYS A 132 -8.20 -3.72 -0.16
C CYS A 132 -9.28 -3.85 0.90
N ARG A 133 -8.99 -3.35 2.11
CA ARG A 133 -9.99 -3.24 3.18
C ARG A 133 -10.50 -1.80 3.22
N GLY A 134 -11.76 -1.61 2.88
CA GLY A 134 -12.48 -0.36 3.04
C GLY A 134 -13.47 -0.43 4.21
N THR A 135 -13.92 0.71 4.69
CA THR A 135 -15.07 0.80 5.59
C THR A 135 -16.08 1.74 4.97
N ASP A 136 -17.30 1.24 4.77
CA ASP A 136 -18.41 2.04 4.28
C ASP A 136 -18.76 3.13 5.29
N LYS A 137 -18.98 4.36 4.83
CA LYS A 137 -19.22 5.50 5.72
C LYS A 137 -20.62 5.50 6.34
N GLU A 138 -21.63 4.99 5.63
CA GLU A 138 -23.02 5.00 6.08
C GLU A 138 -23.32 3.81 7.00
N THR A 139 -22.84 2.64 6.64
CA THR A 139 -23.14 1.38 7.32
C THR A 139 -22.04 0.93 8.28
N LYS A 140 -20.84 1.55 8.21
CA LYS A 140 -19.61 1.10 8.89
C LYS A 140 -19.22 -0.34 8.56
N ALA A 141 -19.81 -0.94 7.53
CA ALA A 141 -19.49 -2.29 7.09
C ALA A 141 -18.13 -2.31 6.40
N GLU A 142 -17.39 -3.42 6.54
CA GLU A 142 -16.16 -3.59 5.76
C GLU A 142 -16.51 -3.79 4.28
N ILE A 143 -16.04 -2.89 3.42
CA ILE A 143 -16.17 -3.02 1.97
C ILE A 143 -14.94 -3.75 1.44
N LEU A 144 -15.18 -4.69 0.53
CA LEU A 144 -14.17 -5.48 -0.14
C LEU A 144 -14.09 -5.07 -1.61
N GLY A 145 -12.86 -4.79 -2.08
CA GLY A 145 -12.55 -4.45 -3.46
C GLY A 145 -11.21 -5.02 -3.90
#